data_AF-A0A1P8BA71-F1
#
_entry.id   AF-A0A1P8BA71-F1
#
_cell.length_a   1.000
_cell.length_b   1.000
_cell.length_c   1.000
_cell.angle_alpha   90.00
_cell.angle_beta   90.00
_cell.angle_gamma   90.00
#
_symmetry.space_group_name_H-M   'P 1'
#
loop_
_entity.id
_entity.type
_entity.pdbx_description
1 polymer ?
#
loop_
_entity_poly.entity_id
_entity_poly.type
_entity_poly.pdbx_seq_one_letter_code
_entity_poly.pdbx_strand_id
1 'polypeptide(L)'
;MMASSSLPSFPCLSYFKMPIAALTNSPRTTIPYNLKKGQTRLLHKLPSGLKMEVIEQRKSKSERENPPLVFVHGSYHAAWCWAENWLPFFSSSGFDSYAVSLLGQGESDEPLGTVAGTLQTHASDIADFIESNLGSSPPVLVGHSFGGLIVQYYLANIVNKRSLGTENAFPELSGAVMVCSVPPSGNSGLVLRYLFSKPVAAFKVKLLFCL
;
A
#
# COMPACT_ATOMS: atom_id res chain seq x y z
N MET A 1 -8.86 60.33 -41.42
CA MET A 1 -7.84 59.27 -41.49
C MET A 1 -7.62 58.73 -40.09
N MET A 2 -7.77 57.42 -39.94
CA MET A 2 -7.89 56.69 -38.68
C MET A 2 -6.60 56.71 -37.85
N ALA A 3 -6.74 56.82 -36.54
CA ALA A 3 -5.70 56.49 -35.58
C ALA A 3 -5.69 54.97 -35.36
N SER A 4 -4.53 54.33 -35.43
CA SER A 4 -4.33 52.99 -34.90
C SER A 4 -3.00 52.89 -34.15
N SER A 5 -3.15 52.43 -32.91
CA SER A 5 -2.19 52.30 -31.83
C SER A 5 -1.18 51.17 -32.04
N SER A 6 0.09 51.44 -31.77
CA SER A 6 1.13 50.43 -31.55
C SER A 6 1.05 49.90 -30.11
N LEU A 7 0.85 48.59 -29.96
CA LEU A 7 1.00 47.88 -28.68
C LEU A 7 2.48 47.52 -28.46
N PRO A 8 3.03 47.66 -27.25
CA PRO A 8 4.35 47.17 -26.94
C PRO A 8 4.33 45.64 -26.76
N SER A 9 5.29 44.97 -27.37
CA SER A 9 5.56 43.55 -27.22
C SER A 9 6.10 43.26 -25.81
N PHE A 10 5.39 42.43 -25.05
CA PHE A 10 5.86 41.92 -23.77
C PHE A 10 6.93 40.82 -23.99
N PRO A 11 8.06 40.85 -23.27
CA PRO A 11 9.02 39.75 -23.30
C PRO A 11 8.41 38.49 -22.67
N CYS A 12 8.53 37.38 -23.39
CA CYS A 12 8.20 36.04 -22.92
C CYS A 12 8.96 35.75 -21.62
N LEU A 13 8.23 35.55 -20.52
CA LEU A 13 8.77 35.11 -19.25
C LEU A 13 9.50 33.78 -19.45
N SER A 14 10.82 33.84 -19.43
CA SER A 14 11.69 32.67 -19.44
C SER A 14 11.27 31.73 -18.32
N TYR A 15 10.89 30.53 -18.72
CA TYR A 15 10.55 29.39 -17.87
C TYR A 15 11.60 29.24 -16.76
N PHE A 16 11.23 29.56 -15.51
CA PHE A 16 12.08 29.27 -14.35
C PHE A 16 12.21 27.75 -14.25
N LYS A 17 13.34 27.23 -14.73
CA LYS A 17 13.73 25.83 -14.57
C LYS A 17 14.09 25.64 -13.10
N MET A 18 13.11 25.25 -12.29
CA MET A 18 13.39 24.78 -10.93
C MET A 18 14.37 23.61 -11.07
N PRO A 19 15.54 23.65 -10.39
CA PRO A 19 16.40 22.49 -10.35
C PRO A 19 15.63 21.39 -9.61
N ILE A 20 15.17 20.38 -10.36
CA ILE A 20 14.81 19.11 -9.77
C ILE A 20 16.13 18.57 -9.24
N ALA A 21 16.30 18.63 -7.92
CA ALA A 21 17.29 17.81 -7.25
C ALA A 21 16.87 16.36 -7.52
N ALA A 22 17.36 15.79 -8.61
CA ALA A 22 17.39 14.35 -8.77
C ALA A 22 18.33 13.86 -7.68
N LEU A 23 17.76 13.39 -6.57
CA LEU A 23 18.47 12.51 -5.65
C LEU A 23 18.80 11.26 -6.46
N THR A 24 19.94 11.28 -7.15
CA THR A 24 20.42 10.20 -8.00
C THR A 24 20.80 8.95 -7.23
N ASN A 25 20.68 9.00 -5.90
CA ASN A 25 20.55 7.88 -4.98
C ASN A 25 19.94 8.46 -3.70
N SER A 26 18.63 8.31 -3.49
CA SER A 26 18.11 8.50 -2.14
C SER A 26 18.71 7.38 -1.29
N PRO A 27 19.49 7.66 -0.24
CA PRO A 27 19.89 6.60 0.68
C PRO A 27 18.61 5.96 1.20
N ARG A 28 18.55 4.62 1.28
CA ARG A 28 17.48 3.94 2.03
C ARG A 28 17.43 4.57 3.42
N THR A 29 16.44 5.44 3.66
CA THR A 29 16.29 6.15 4.94
C THR A 29 15.62 5.28 6.00
N THR A 30 15.27 4.05 5.66
CA THR A 30 14.62 3.11 6.55
C THR A 30 15.65 2.33 7.34
N ILE A 31 15.68 2.57 8.65
CA ILE A 31 16.28 1.65 9.61
C ILE A 31 15.45 0.35 9.52
N PRO A 32 16.07 -0.81 9.23
CA PRO A 32 15.37 -2.08 9.17
C PRO A 32 14.63 -2.34 10.49
N TYR A 33 13.36 -2.71 10.42
CA TYR A 33 12.64 -3.15 11.61
C TYR A 33 13.32 -4.39 12.20
N ASN A 34 13.59 -4.34 13.51
CA ASN A 34 14.19 -5.46 14.24
C ASN A 34 13.11 -6.46 14.64
N LEU A 35 13.23 -7.69 14.15
CA LEU A 35 12.22 -8.73 14.35
C LEU A 35 12.10 -9.12 15.83
N LYS A 36 10.86 -9.30 16.31
CA LYS A 36 10.60 -9.85 17.64
C LYS A 36 10.76 -11.36 17.65
N LYS A 37 10.90 -11.92 18.86
CA LYS A 37 10.97 -13.37 19.06
C LYS A 37 9.77 -14.07 18.42
N GLY A 38 10.04 -15.06 17.57
CA GLY A 38 9.03 -15.83 16.83
C GLY A 38 8.63 -15.23 15.48
N GLN A 39 9.18 -14.08 15.11
CA GLN A 39 8.96 -13.46 13.80
C GLN A 39 10.04 -13.89 12.82
N THR A 40 9.63 -14.08 11.57
CA THR A 40 10.52 -14.36 10.45
C THR A 40 10.24 -13.36 9.35
N ARG A 41 11.30 -12.84 8.71
CA ARG A 41 11.19 -12.04 7.49
C ARG A 41 11.39 -12.95 6.29
N LEU A 42 10.41 -12.91 5.39
CA LEU A 42 10.41 -13.55 4.09
C LEU A 42 10.51 -12.48 3.00
N LEU A 43 11.13 -12.84 1.87
CA LEU A 43 11.14 -12.03 0.66
C LEU A 43 10.47 -12.85 -0.45
N HIS A 44 9.16 -12.63 -0.60
CA HIS A 44 8.34 -13.32 -1.59
C HIS A 44 8.67 -12.82 -2.99
N LYS A 45 9.03 -13.71 -3.90
CA LYS A 45 9.39 -13.33 -5.27
C LYS A 45 8.14 -13.26 -6.13
N LEU A 46 7.82 -12.05 -6.60
CA LEU A 46 6.67 -11.79 -7.46
C LEU A 46 6.95 -12.18 -8.92
N PRO A 47 5.91 -12.35 -9.76
CA PRO A 47 6.04 -12.61 -11.19
C PRO A 47 6.80 -11.51 -11.95
N SER A 48 6.77 -10.28 -11.44
CA SER A 48 7.56 -9.15 -11.93
C SER A 48 9.07 -9.33 -11.75
N GLY A 49 9.50 -10.31 -10.95
CA GLY A 49 10.89 -10.54 -10.55
C GLY A 49 11.31 -9.79 -9.30
N LEU A 50 10.49 -8.84 -8.83
CA LEU A 50 10.71 -8.06 -7.61
C LEU A 50 10.39 -8.88 -6.37
N LYS A 51 11.01 -8.54 -5.25
CA LYS A 51 10.79 -9.17 -3.95
C LYS A 51 9.90 -8.30 -3.08
N MET A 52 8.82 -8.91 -2.57
CA MET A 52 7.94 -8.32 -1.59
C MET A 52 8.29 -8.83 -0.19
N GLU A 53 8.59 -7.94 0.74
CA GLU A 53 8.79 -8.30 2.14
C GLU A 53 7.49 -8.78 2.76
N VAL A 54 7.59 -9.88 3.51
CA VAL A 54 6.54 -10.38 4.39
C VAL A 54 7.15 -10.70 5.74
N ILE A 55 6.61 -10.09 6.80
CA ILE A 55 6.95 -10.48 8.18
C ILE A 55 5.86 -11.43 8.65
N GLU A 56 6.23 -12.66 8.99
CA GLU A 56 5.30 -13.67 9.49
C GLU A 56 5.55 -14.01 10.95
N GLN A 57 4.48 -14.40 11.63
CA GLN A 57 4.53 -15.03 12.93
C GLN A 57 3.49 -16.15 12.98
N ARG A 58 3.97 -17.39 13.08
CA ARG A 58 3.12 -18.58 13.10
C ARG A 58 2.41 -18.73 14.45
N LYS A 59 1.21 -19.30 14.42
CA LYS A 59 0.44 -19.58 15.63
C LYS A 59 1.22 -20.51 16.57
N SER A 60 1.11 -20.31 17.88
CA SER A 60 1.55 -21.32 18.84
C SER A 60 0.68 -22.58 18.69
N LYS A 61 1.20 -23.77 19.05
CA LYS A 61 0.46 -25.05 19.00
C LYS A 61 -0.97 -24.85 19.52
N SER A 62 -1.93 -24.93 18.61
CA SER A 62 -3.35 -24.67 18.83
C SER A 62 -4.13 -25.77 18.11
N GLU A 63 -5.11 -26.36 18.79
CA GLU A 63 -6.03 -27.33 18.16
C GLU A 63 -7.07 -26.67 17.24
N ARG A 64 -7.15 -25.33 17.24
CA ARG A 64 -8.03 -24.58 16.35
C ARG A 64 -7.35 -24.29 15.02
N GLU A 65 -7.98 -24.72 13.93
CA GLU A 65 -7.65 -24.33 12.58
C GLU A 65 -8.35 -23.01 12.21
N ASN A 66 -7.75 -21.90 12.65
CA ASN A 66 -8.20 -20.57 12.26
C ASN A 66 -7.64 -20.19 10.87
N PRO A 67 -8.37 -19.37 10.09
CA PRO A 67 -7.85 -18.87 8.81
C PRO A 67 -6.62 -17.98 9.03
N PRO A 68 -5.65 -18.01 8.11
CA PRO A 68 -4.50 -17.12 8.17
C PRO A 68 -4.92 -15.66 8.04
N LEU A 69 -4.23 -14.75 8.72
CA LEU A 69 -4.45 -13.31 8.67
C LEU A 69 -3.35 -12.63 7.85
N VAL A 70 -3.74 -11.89 6.82
CA VAL A 70 -2.79 -11.11 5.99
C VAL A 70 -3.08 -9.63 6.17
N PHE A 71 -2.10 -8.91 6.74
CA PHE A 71 -2.18 -7.50 7.07
C PHE A 71 -1.55 -6.65 5.96
N VAL A 72 -2.32 -5.70 5.44
CA VAL A 72 -1.94 -4.77 4.38
C VAL A 72 -1.88 -3.36 4.95
N HIS A 73 -0.69 -2.76 4.96
CA HIS A 73 -0.47 -1.43 5.52
C HIS A 73 -1.01 -0.30 4.62
N GLY A 74 -1.11 0.89 5.19
CA GLY A 74 -1.45 2.13 4.47
C GLY A 74 -0.22 2.86 3.95
N SER A 75 -0.42 3.99 3.27
CA SER A 75 0.69 4.85 2.82
C SER A 75 1.63 5.22 3.97
N TYR A 76 2.93 5.34 3.68
CA TYR A 76 3.99 5.71 4.65
C TYR A 76 4.20 4.72 5.80
N HIS A 77 3.71 3.50 5.65
CA HIS A 77 3.97 2.38 6.56
C HIS A 77 4.65 1.25 5.79
N ALA A 78 5.03 0.19 6.50
CA ALA A 78 5.37 -1.11 5.92
C ALA A 78 4.90 -2.22 6.89
N ALA A 79 5.27 -3.48 6.64
CA ALA A 79 4.90 -4.63 7.48
C ALA A 79 5.15 -4.41 8.99
N TRP A 80 6.17 -3.62 9.34
CA TRP A 80 6.55 -3.30 10.72
C TRP A 80 5.42 -2.72 11.57
N CYS A 81 4.44 -2.01 10.98
CA CYS A 81 3.36 -1.40 11.74
C CYS A 81 2.39 -2.44 12.35
N TRP A 82 2.33 -3.62 11.72
CA TRP A 82 1.60 -4.78 12.21
C TRP A 82 2.50 -5.71 13.03
N ALA A 83 3.76 -5.84 12.63
CA ALA A 83 4.72 -6.73 13.29
C ALA A 83 4.92 -6.41 14.77
N GLU A 84 4.94 -5.14 15.17
CA GLU A 84 5.29 -4.77 16.55
C GLU A 84 4.36 -5.42 17.60
N ASN A 85 3.05 -5.36 17.40
CA ASN A 85 2.08 -5.80 18.43
C ASN A 85 1.00 -6.74 17.90
N TRP A 86 0.60 -6.61 16.64
CA TRP A 86 -0.54 -7.32 16.10
C TRP A 86 -0.20 -8.77 15.75
N LEU A 87 0.96 -9.01 15.11
CA LEU A 87 1.38 -10.39 14.82
C LEU A 87 1.57 -11.22 16.10
N PRO A 88 2.23 -10.73 17.18
CA PRO A 88 2.29 -11.46 18.45
C PRO A 88 0.92 -11.71 19.07
N PHE A 89 0.03 -10.71 19.06
CA PHE A 89 -1.32 -10.83 19.63
C PHE A 89 -2.14 -11.92 18.93
N PHE A 90 -2.23 -11.88 17.60
CA PHE A 90 -3.05 -12.84 16.85
C PHE A 90 -2.44 -14.25 16.80
N SER A 91 -1.11 -14.36 16.67
CA SER A 91 -0.44 -15.66 16.74
C SER A 91 -0.62 -16.35 18.09
N SER A 92 -0.58 -15.60 19.20
CA SER A 92 -0.90 -16.14 20.54
C SER A 92 -2.38 -16.52 20.70
N SER A 93 -3.25 -15.92 19.89
CA SER A 93 -4.68 -16.23 19.83
C SER A 93 -5.01 -17.38 18.85
N GLY A 94 -4.00 -18.00 18.24
CA GLY A 94 -4.14 -19.17 17.38
C GLY A 94 -4.27 -18.87 15.88
N PHE A 95 -3.88 -17.68 15.42
CA PHE A 95 -3.92 -17.30 14.00
C PHE A 95 -2.52 -17.20 13.39
N ASP A 96 -2.26 -17.91 12.30
CA ASP A 96 -1.06 -17.62 11.49
C ASP A 96 -1.18 -16.22 10.90
N SER A 97 -0.18 -15.38 11.15
CA SER A 97 -0.27 -13.94 10.89
C SER A 97 0.88 -13.47 10.00
N TYR A 98 0.55 -12.72 8.95
CA TYR A 98 1.49 -12.26 7.93
C TYR A 98 1.27 -10.77 7.68
N ALA A 99 2.31 -9.96 7.76
CA ALA A 99 2.28 -8.56 7.38
C ALA A 99 3.10 -8.36 6.11
N VAL A 100 2.46 -7.89 5.03
CA VAL A 100 3.15 -7.62 3.76
C VAL A 100 3.62 -6.17 3.73
N SER A 101 4.77 -5.90 3.11
CA SER A 101 5.20 -4.56 2.73
C SER A 101 4.96 -4.37 1.23
N LEU A 102 4.18 -3.38 0.83
CA LEU A 102 3.98 -3.05 -0.58
C LEU A 102 5.33 -2.67 -1.24
N LEU A 103 5.42 -2.85 -2.56
CA LEU A 103 6.64 -2.54 -3.32
C LEU A 103 7.05 -1.07 -3.14
N GLY A 104 8.34 -0.84 -2.91
CA GLY A 104 8.89 0.48 -2.56
C GLY A 104 8.64 0.92 -1.11
N GLN A 105 8.18 0.03 -0.22
CA GLN A 105 8.10 0.27 1.22
C GLN A 105 8.78 -0.85 2.01
N GLY A 106 9.28 -0.51 3.20
CA GLY A 106 9.96 -1.47 4.07
C GLY A 106 11.21 -2.02 3.39
N GLU A 107 11.29 -3.34 3.31
CA GLU A 107 12.39 -4.08 2.67
C GLU A 107 11.97 -4.72 1.34
N SER A 108 10.80 -4.34 0.82
CA SER A 108 10.39 -4.70 -0.54
C SER A 108 11.22 -3.94 -1.57
N ASP A 109 11.47 -4.58 -2.70
CA ASP A 109 12.20 -3.95 -3.81
C ASP A 109 11.46 -2.69 -4.32
N GLU A 110 12.24 -1.73 -4.82
CA GLU A 110 11.71 -0.52 -5.43
C GLU A 110 11.39 -0.76 -6.91
N PRO A 111 10.13 -0.52 -7.36
CA PRO A 111 9.79 -0.61 -8.77
C PRO A 111 10.39 0.60 -9.53
N LEU A 112 10.76 0.38 -10.80
CA LEU A 112 11.41 1.40 -11.64
C LEU A 112 10.51 2.59 -12.04
N GLY A 113 9.21 2.52 -11.76
CA GLY A 113 8.24 3.55 -12.12
C GLY A 113 8.30 4.79 -11.23
N THR A 114 7.64 5.88 -11.66
CA THR A 114 7.49 7.10 -10.85
C THR A 114 6.54 6.94 -9.65
N VAL A 115 5.79 5.84 -9.61
CA VAL A 115 4.89 5.45 -8.53
C VAL A 115 5.16 4.00 -8.13
N ALA A 116 4.91 3.69 -6.87
CA ALA A 116 5.08 2.34 -6.30
C ALA A 116 4.21 1.26 -6.97
N GLY A 117 3.13 1.65 -7.64
CA GLY A 117 2.22 0.72 -8.31
C GLY A 117 0.84 1.34 -8.54
N THR A 118 -0.02 0.57 -9.20
CA THR A 118 -1.45 0.86 -9.28
C THR A 118 -2.21 0.02 -8.24
N LEU A 119 -3.48 0.34 -8.02
CA LEU A 119 -4.35 -0.45 -7.15
C LEU A 119 -4.43 -1.93 -7.59
N GLN A 120 -4.42 -2.15 -8.91
CA GLN A 120 -4.42 -3.47 -9.51
C GLN A 120 -3.12 -4.21 -9.22
N THR A 121 -1.95 -3.60 -9.43
CA THR A 121 -0.67 -4.29 -9.21
C THR A 121 -0.50 -4.66 -7.75
N HIS A 122 -0.82 -3.75 -6.82
CA HIS A 122 -0.77 -4.08 -5.38
C HIS A 122 -1.71 -5.22 -5.00
N ALA A 123 -2.94 -5.24 -5.54
CA ALA A 123 -3.86 -6.34 -5.29
C ALA A 123 -3.33 -7.66 -5.86
N SER A 124 -2.77 -7.64 -7.07
CA SER A 124 -2.19 -8.82 -7.72
C SER A 124 -0.96 -9.35 -6.98
N ASP A 125 -0.09 -8.48 -6.46
CA ASP A 125 1.08 -8.89 -5.68
C ASP A 125 0.66 -9.62 -4.39
N ILE A 126 -0.40 -9.14 -3.73
CA ILE A 126 -0.99 -9.79 -2.55
C ILE A 126 -1.63 -11.13 -2.95
N ALA A 127 -2.35 -11.18 -4.07
CA ALA A 127 -2.96 -12.40 -4.58
C ALA A 127 -1.94 -13.51 -4.83
N ASP A 128 -0.84 -13.14 -5.48
CA ASP A 128 0.27 -14.04 -5.81
C ASP A 128 0.94 -14.59 -4.54
N PHE A 129 1.13 -13.74 -3.53
CA PHE A 129 1.61 -14.18 -2.22
C PHE A 129 0.66 -15.19 -1.57
N ILE A 130 -0.65 -14.91 -1.57
CA ILE A 130 -1.66 -15.81 -0.98
C ILE A 130 -1.65 -17.16 -1.70
N GLU A 131 -1.72 -17.16 -3.03
CA GLU A 131 -1.76 -18.36 -3.86
C GLU A 131 -0.50 -19.21 -3.66
N SER A 132 0.67 -18.57 -3.60
CA SER A 132 1.96 -19.26 -3.49
C SER A 132 2.25 -19.81 -2.10
N ASN A 133 1.74 -19.18 -1.03
CA ASN A 133 2.22 -19.44 0.34
C ASN A 133 1.16 -19.95 1.33
N LEU A 134 -0.13 -19.68 1.10
CA LEU A 134 -1.20 -19.99 2.07
C LEU A 134 -2.00 -21.25 1.73
N GLY A 135 -1.72 -21.87 0.57
CA GLY A 135 -2.33 -23.12 0.15
C GLY A 135 -3.85 -23.02 0.02
N SER A 136 -4.57 -24.07 0.41
CA SER A 136 -6.03 -24.16 0.24
C SER A 136 -6.85 -23.46 1.33
N SER A 137 -6.21 -22.83 2.32
CA SER A 137 -6.92 -22.16 3.42
C SER A 137 -7.13 -20.67 3.10
N PRO A 138 -8.37 -20.25 2.77
CA PRO A 138 -8.62 -18.86 2.36
C PRO A 138 -8.36 -17.89 3.53
N PRO A 139 -7.51 -16.87 3.35
CA PRO A 139 -7.14 -15.95 4.44
C PRO A 139 -8.24 -14.93 4.74
N VAL A 140 -8.07 -14.24 5.87
CA VAL A 140 -8.73 -12.94 6.12
C VAL A 140 -7.75 -11.83 5.78
N LEU A 141 -8.16 -10.91 4.90
CA LEU A 141 -7.38 -9.69 4.62
C LEU A 141 -7.72 -8.57 5.60
N VAL A 142 -6.70 -7.94 6.19
CA VAL A 142 -6.86 -6.80 7.09
C VAL A 142 -6.15 -5.59 6.48
N GLY A 143 -6.91 -4.61 5.99
CA GLY A 143 -6.36 -3.44 5.31
C GLY A 143 -6.48 -2.15 6.12
N HIS A 144 -5.37 -1.44 6.33
CA HIS A 144 -5.36 -0.10 6.94
C HIS A 144 -5.25 1.02 5.90
N SER A 145 -6.11 2.04 5.98
CA SER A 145 -6.08 3.23 5.11
C SER A 145 -6.00 2.86 3.62
N PHE A 146 -4.85 3.06 2.96
CA PHE A 146 -4.63 2.70 1.56
C PHE A 146 -4.66 1.18 1.33
N GLY A 147 -4.15 0.40 2.30
CA GLY A 147 -4.29 -1.05 2.31
C GLY A 147 -5.74 -1.50 2.34
N GLY A 148 -6.63 -0.74 3.00
CA GLY A 148 -8.06 -0.96 2.92
C GLY A 148 -8.61 -0.77 1.51
N LEU A 149 -8.21 0.29 0.80
CA LEU A 149 -8.61 0.50 -0.59
C LEU A 149 -8.16 -0.67 -1.50
N ILE A 150 -6.95 -1.20 -1.28
CA ILE A 150 -6.45 -2.39 -1.99
C ILE A 150 -7.34 -3.60 -1.70
N VAL A 151 -7.70 -3.85 -0.44
CA VAL A 151 -8.60 -4.97 -0.06
C VAL A 151 -9.99 -4.82 -0.68
N GLN A 152 -10.55 -3.61 -0.74
CA GLN A 152 -11.83 -3.36 -1.40
C GLN A 152 -11.76 -3.65 -2.90
N TYR A 153 -10.69 -3.23 -3.58
CA TYR A 153 -10.47 -3.56 -4.98
C TYR A 153 -10.35 -5.06 -5.20
N TYR A 154 -9.58 -5.74 -4.34
CA TYR A 154 -9.42 -7.19 -4.38
C TYR A 154 -10.80 -7.89 -4.31
N LEU A 155 -11.63 -7.55 -3.31
CA LEU A 155 -12.97 -8.12 -3.14
C LEU A 155 -13.89 -7.88 -4.33
N ALA A 156 -13.92 -6.66 -4.87
CA ALA A 156 -14.76 -6.32 -6.01
C ALA A 156 -14.42 -7.18 -7.24
N ASN A 157 -13.13 -7.51 -7.42
CA ASN A 157 -12.67 -8.32 -8.55
C ASN A 157 -12.89 -9.84 -8.34
N ILE A 158 -12.97 -10.33 -7.10
CA ILE A 158 -13.46 -11.70 -6.84
C ILE A 158 -14.94 -11.83 -7.26
N VAL A 159 -15.79 -10.90 -6.79
CA VAL A 159 -17.25 -11.00 -6.97
C VAL A 159 -17.64 -10.89 -8.44
N ASN A 160 -17.08 -9.91 -9.17
CA ASN A 160 -17.38 -9.71 -10.58
C ASN A 160 -17.10 -10.98 -11.42
N LYS A 161 -16.01 -11.69 -11.14
CA LYS A 161 -15.65 -12.89 -11.91
C LYS A 161 -16.48 -14.12 -11.57
N ARG A 162 -16.92 -14.27 -10.31
CA ARG A 162 -17.89 -15.31 -9.94
C ARG A 162 -19.19 -15.18 -10.75
N SER A 163 -19.61 -13.95 -11.03
CA SER A 163 -20.78 -13.68 -11.89
C SER A 163 -20.51 -13.92 -13.38
N LEU A 164 -19.25 -13.89 -13.82
CA LEU A 164 -18.83 -14.02 -15.22
C LEU A 164 -18.27 -15.41 -15.60
N GLY A 165 -18.15 -16.35 -14.66
CA GLY A 165 -17.74 -17.74 -14.94
C GLY A 165 -16.33 -17.92 -15.50
N THR A 166 -15.41 -16.99 -15.22
CA THR A 166 -14.02 -17.02 -15.71
C THR A 166 -13.03 -17.40 -14.60
N GLU A 167 -11.89 -18.01 -14.96
CA GLU A 167 -10.78 -18.34 -14.04
C GLU A 167 -10.43 -17.13 -13.14
N ASN A 168 -10.44 -17.37 -11.83
CA ASN A 168 -10.24 -16.34 -10.81
C ASN A 168 -8.77 -15.91 -10.79
N ALA A 169 -8.52 -14.62 -11.00
CA ALA A 169 -7.17 -14.05 -10.86
C ALA A 169 -6.83 -13.72 -9.39
N PHE A 170 -7.79 -13.91 -8.47
CA PHE A 170 -7.68 -13.57 -7.06
C PHE A 170 -8.17 -14.77 -6.22
N PRO A 171 -7.32 -15.34 -5.34
CA PRO A 171 -7.73 -16.38 -4.39
C PRO A 171 -8.92 -15.96 -3.52
N GLU A 172 -9.75 -16.94 -3.14
CA GLU A 172 -10.88 -16.74 -2.22
C GLU A 172 -10.41 -16.30 -0.83
N LEU A 173 -11.28 -15.56 -0.14
CA LEU A 173 -11.04 -15.05 1.21
C LEU A 173 -12.10 -15.55 2.18
N SER A 174 -11.67 -15.90 3.40
CA SER A 174 -12.58 -16.21 4.52
C SER A 174 -13.27 -14.95 5.05
N GLY A 175 -12.67 -13.78 4.82
CA GLY A 175 -13.22 -12.50 5.24
C GLY A 175 -12.30 -11.33 4.91
N ALA A 176 -12.77 -10.12 5.22
CA ALA A 176 -11.99 -8.90 5.09
C ALA A 176 -12.32 -7.92 6.22
N VAL A 177 -11.30 -7.19 6.68
CA VAL A 177 -11.39 -6.19 7.75
C VAL A 177 -10.83 -4.87 7.25
N MET A 178 -11.58 -3.79 7.47
CA MET A 178 -11.29 -2.45 6.99
C MET A 178 -10.94 -1.54 8.17
N VAL A 179 -9.67 -1.18 8.34
CA VAL A 179 -9.20 -0.36 9.46
C VAL A 179 -8.96 1.07 8.96
N CYS A 180 -9.80 2.03 9.35
CA CYS A 180 -9.69 3.44 8.97
C CYS A 180 -9.49 3.65 7.45
N SER A 181 -10.22 2.87 6.63
CA SER A 181 -9.97 2.78 5.19
C SER A 181 -10.27 4.08 4.45
N VAL A 182 -9.49 4.31 3.39
CA VAL A 182 -9.90 5.24 2.33
C VAL A 182 -11.21 4.69 1.71
N PRO A 183 -12.25 5.53 1.54
CA PRO A 183 -13.48 5.11 0.88
C PRO A 183 -13.19 4.73 -0.59
N PRO A 184 -14.03 3.91 -1.23
CA PRO A 184 -13.84 3.48 -2.63
C PRO A 184 -13.67 4.65 -3.62
N SER A 185 -14.27 5.81 -3.33
CA SER A 185 -14.15 7.05 -4.12
C SER A 185 -12.77 7.72 -4.03
N GLY A 186 -11.90 7.25 -3.13
CA GLY A 186 -10.64 7.91 -2.78
C GLY A 186 -10.80 9.07 -1.79
N ASN A 187 -9.67 9.59 -1.31
CA ASN A 187 -9.62 10.72 -0.38
C ASN A 187 -9.52 12.09 -1.07
N SER A 188 -9.51 12.16 -2.40
CA SER A 188 -9.26 13.41 -3.16
C SER A 188 -10.27 14.50 -2.82
N GLY A 189 -11.56 14.18 -2.72
CA GLY A 189 -12.60 15.14 -2.33
C GLY A 189 -12.46 15.66 -0.89
N LEU A 190 -12.03 14.80 0.04
CA LEU A 190 -11.81 15.17 1.43
C LEU A 190 -10.54 16.01 1.58
N VAL A 191 -9.47 15.66 0.87
CA VAL A 191 -8.23 16.44 0.78
C VAL A 191 -8.48 17.80 0.15
N LEU A 192 -9.23 17.86 -0.94
CA LEU A 192 -9.59 19.11 -1.63
C LEU A 192 -10.41 20.02 -0.70
N ARG A 193 -11.42 19.46 -0.02
CA ARG A 193 -12.22 20.19 0.97
C ARG A 193 -11.39 20.67 2.14
N TYR A 194 -10.44 19.87 2.65
CA TYR A 194 -9.55 20.26 3.74
C TYR A 194 -8.54 21.34 3.32
N LEU A 195 -8.03 21.26 2.08
CA LEU A 195 -7.16 22.26 1.49
C LEU A 195 -7.86 23.62 1.36
N PHE A 196 -9.13 23.64 0.95
CA PHE A 196 -9.90 24.88 0.82
C PHE A 196 -10.46 25.41 2.13
N SER A 197 -10.72 24.55 3.12
CA SER A 197 -11.27 24.99 4.43
C SER A 197 -10.20 25.34 5.45
N LYS A 198 -9.01 24.72 5.41
CA LYS A 198 -7.89 24.97 6.33
C LYS A 198 -6.53 24.88 5.63
N PRO A 199 -6.19 25.81 4.73
CA PRO A 199 -4.98 25.73 3.89
C PRO A 199 -3.68 25.66 4.70
N VAL A 200 -3.58 26.39 5.83
CA VAL A 200 -2.39 26.38 6.70
C VAL A 200 -2.22 25.04 7.43
N ALA A 201 -3.33 24.39 7.83
CA ALA A 201 -3.29 23.07 8.46
C ALA A 201 -2.95 21.98 7.45
N ALA A 202 -3.47 22.08 6.22
CA ALA A 202 -3.12 21.17 5.13
C ALA A 202 -1.63 21.25 4.77
N PHE A 203 -1.04 22.44 4.76
CA PHE A 203 0.39 22.63 4.54
C PHE A 203 1.23 22.04 5.67
N LYS A 204 0.81 22.20 6.93
CA LYS A 204 1.46 21.58 8.09
C LYS A 204 1.39 20.05 8.06
N VAL A 205 0.25 19.48 7.70
CA VAL A 205 0.10 18.02 7.54
C VAL A 205 0.99 17.51 6.40
N LYS A 206 1.04 18.18 5.24
CA LYS A 206 1.97 17.77 4.17
C LYS A 206 3.44 17.86 4.59
N LEU A 207 3.84 18.90 5.33
CA LEU A 207 5.20 19.00 5.87
C LEU A 207 5.51 17.89 6.87
N LEU A 208 4.54 17.51 7.70
CA LEU A 208 4.65 16.41 8.67
C LEU A 208 4.70 15.02 8.00
N PHE A 209 4.18 14.89 6.77
CA PHE A 209 4.22 13.67 5.96
C PHE A 209 5.48 13.57 5.06
N CYS A 210 6.31 14.62 5.01
CA CYS A 210 7.55 14.68 4.23
C CYS A 210 8.83 14.73 5.10
N LEU A 211 8.70 14.73 6.43
CA LEU A 211 9.80 14.60 7.41
C LEU A 211 9.72 13.22 8.07
#